data_AF-W6UHD1-F1
#
_entry.id   AF-W6UHD1-F1
#
_cell.length_a   1.000
_cell.length_b   1.000
_cell.length_c   1.000
_cell.angle_alpha   90.00
_cell.angle_beta   90.00
_cell.angle_gamma   90.00
#
_symmetry.space_group_name_H-M   'P 1'
#
loop_
_entity.id
_entity.type
_entity.pdbx_description
1 polymer ?
#
loop_
_entity_poly.entity_id
_entity_poly.type
_entity_poly.pdbx_seq_one_letter_code
_entity_poly.pdbx_strand_id
1 'polypeptide(L)'
;MEKIEHDPRIRATHIAVYMALYQQWVLGNKPVFIGIKSKQLMPQAKVSSSATWRNAIRALDEYGYIRYQPNFNRMSCSKVMILDFSSAPSLRNI
;
A
#
# COMPACT_ATOMS: atom_id res chain seq x y z
N MET A 1 2.35 -10.67 8.34
CA MET A 1 2.49 -9.51 9.26
C MET A 1 3.82 -9.50 9.99
N GLU A 2 4.44 -10.65 10.27
CA GLU A 2 5.72 -10.77 11.02
C GLU A 2 6.85 -9.83 10.56
N LYS A 3 6.93 -9.52 9.25
CA LYS A 3 7.92 -8.57 8.72
C LYS A 3 7.65 -7.11 9.08
N ILE A 4 6.38 -6.68 9.16
CA ILE A 4 6.03 -5.29 9.51
C ILE A 4 6.38 -4.99 10.97
N GLU A 5 6.16 -5.97 11.85
CA GLU A 5 6.41 -5.85 13.29
C GLU A 5 7.88 -5.57 13.62
N HIS A 6 8.80 -6.13 12.84
CA HIS A 6 10.24 -6.04 13.08
C HIS A 6 10.97 -5.08 12.13
N ASP A 7 10.28 -4.42 11.20
CA ASP A 7 10.91 -3.47 10.27
C ASP A 7 11.03 -2.07 10.90
N PRO A 8 12.23 -1.61 11.30
CA PRO A 8 12.40 -0.34 12.01
C PRO A 8 12.09 0.88 11.12
N ARG A 9 11.96 0.71 9.80
CA ARG A 9 11.58 1.77 8.87
C ARG A 9 10.07 2.05 8.91
N ILE A 10 9.28 1.06 9.37
CA ILE A 10 7.82 1.15 9.42
C ILE A 10 7.36 1.86 10.70
N ARG A 11 6.76 3.03 10.48
CA ARG A 11 6.01 3.80 11.48
C ARG A 11 4.51 3.48 11.46
N ALA A 12 3.79 3.81 12.53
CA ALA A 12 2.34 3.62 12.66
C ALA A 12 1.52 4.15 11.47
N THR A 13 1.92 5.27 10.87
CA THR A 13 1.29 5.80 9.65
C THR A 13 1.36 4.84 8.47
N HIS A 14 2.48 4.15 8.27
CA HIS A 14 2.62 3.16 7.20
C HIS A 14 1.70 1.96 7.45
N ILE A 15 1.60 1.51 8.71
CA ILE A 15 0.69 0.43 9.10
C ILE A 15 -0.75 0.84 8.78
N ALA A 16 -1.18 2.02 9.20
CA ALA A 16 -2.53 2.51 8.95
C ALA A 16 -2.85 2.64 7.45
N VAL A 17 -1.91 3.17 6.65
CA VAL A 17 -2.06 3.26 5.19
C VAL A 17 -2.11 1.87 4.55
N TYR A 18 -1.22 0.97 4.95
CA TYR A 18 -1.22 -0.42 4.46
C TYR A 18 -2.53 -1.14 4.79
N MET A 19 -3.05 -1.00 6.02
CA MET A 19 -4.33 -1.63 6.40
C MET A 19 -5.50 -1.10 5.57
N ALA A 20 -5.56 0.21 5.32
CA ALA A 20 -6.60 0.78 4.46
C ALA A 20 -6.53 0.24 3.03
N LEU A 21 -5.32 0.08 2.48
CA LEU A 21 -5.10 -0.54 1.17
C LEU A 21 -5.47 -2.03 1.17
N TYR A 22 -5.04 -2.77 2.19
CA TYR A 22 -5.30 -4.19 2.34
C TYR A 22 -6.79 -4.49 2.49
N GLN A 23 -7.52 -3.70 3.28
CA GLN A 23 -8.96 -3.81 3.41
C GLN A 23 -9.66 -3.61 2.05
N GLN A 24 -9.25 -2.59 1.29
CA GLN A 24 -9.79 -2.36 -0.05
C GLN A 24 -9.49 -3.54 -1.01
N TRP A 25 -8.29 -4.12 -0.91
CA TRP A 25 -7.90 -5.30 -1.68
C TRP A 25 -8.72 -6.53 -1.33
N VAL A 26 -8.94 -6.82 -0.04
CA VAL A 26 -9.79 -7.93 0.42
C VAL A 26 -11.24 -7.74 -0.01
N LEU A 27 -11.80 -6.53 0.14
CA LEU A 27 -13.18 -6.23 -0.29
C LEU A 27 -13.37 -6.41 -1.80
N GLY A 28 -12.34 -6.15 -2.60
CA GLY A 28 -12.35 -6.37 -4.05
C GLY A 28 -12.11 -7.82 -4.47
N ASN A 29 -12.10 -8.79 -3.54
CA ASN A 29 -11.73 -10.19 -3.78
C ASN A 29 -10.29 -10.35 -4.32
N LYS A 30 -9.36 -9.59 -3.75
CA LYS A 30 -7.91 -9.71 -3.97
C LYS A 30 -7.47 -9.58 -5.44
N PRO A 31 -7.85 -8.51 -6.15
CA PRO A 31 -7.44 -8.33 -7.55
C PRO A 31 -5.93 -8.07 -7.65
N VAL A 32 -5.36 -8.26 -8.84
CA VAL A 32 -3.94 -7.96 -9.12
C VAL A 32 -3.62 -6.49 -8.81
N PHE A 33 -4.55 -5.58 -9.11
CA PHE A 33 -4.45 -4.17 -8.78
C PHE A 33 -5.76 -3.63 -8.21
N ILE A 34 -5.65 -2.73 -7.23
CA ILE A 34 -6.75 -1.89 -6.76
C ILE A 34 -6.58 -0.46 -7.26
N GLY A 35 -7.67 0.16 -7.69
CA GLY A 35 -7.73 1.60 -7.97
C GLY A 35 -7.97 2.37 -6.67
N ILE A 36 -7.08 3.27 -6.32
CA ILE A 36 -7.13 4.02 -5.06
C ILE A 36 -7.33 5.52 -5.30
N LYS A 37 -8.08 6.15 -4.39
CA LYS A 37 -8.21 7.62 -4.30
C LYS A 37 -7.81 8.04 -2.88
N SER A 38 -6.81 8.91 -2.77
CA SER A 38 -6.31 9.39 -1.48
C SER A 38 -7.43 9.99 -0.62
N LYS A 39 -8.35 10.76 -1.22
CA LYS A 39 -9.50 11.34 -0.52
C LYS A 39 -10.39 10.32 0.19
N GLN A 40 -10.46 9.08 -0.29
CA GLN A 40 -11.27 8.02 0.32
C GLN A 40 -10.49 7.24 1.38
N LEU A 41 -9.20 6.99 1.14
CA LEU A 41 -8.38 6.16 2.01
C LEU A 41 -7.71 6.93 3.15
N MET A 42 -7.45 8.22 2.98
CA MET A 42 -6.85 9.08 4.02
C MET A 42 -7.67 9.08 5.32
N PRO A 43 -9.01 9.27 5.30
CA PRO A 43 -9.83 9.14 6.51
C PRO A 43 -9.75 7.74 7.15
N GLN A 44 -9.76 6.68 6.33
CA GLN A 44 -9.67 5.29 6.82
C GLN A 44 -8.33 5.01 7.52
N ALA A 45 -7.25 5.55 6.96
CA ALA A 45 -5.90 5.47 7.54
C ALA A 45 -5.66 6.50 8.66
N LYS A 46 -6.66 7.31 9.03
CA LYS A 46 -6.53 8.43 9.98
C LYS A 46 -5.40 9.41 9.63
N VAL A 47 -5.18 9.65 8.34
CA VAL A 47 -4.18 10.59 7.81
C VAL A 47 -4.89 11.86 7.33
N SER A 48 -4.56 13.00 7.95
CA SER A 48 -5.13 14.30 7.56
C SER A 48 -4.31 15.03 6.48
N SER A 49 -3.00 14.79 6.42
CA SER A 49 -2.09 15.50 5.52
C SER A 49 -1.80 14.73 4.23
N SER A 50 -2.06 15.37 3.09
CA SER A 50 -1.70 14.83 1.77
C SER A 50 -0.20 14.56 1.64
N ALA A 51 0.66 15.37 2.27
CA ALA A 51 2.09 15.14 2.26
C ALA A 51 2.45 13.86 3.04
N THR A 52 1.82 13.67 4.21
CA THR A 52 1.99 12.46 5.03
C THR A 52 1.53 11.22 4.28
N TRP A 53 0.37 11.26 3.61
CA TRP A 53 -0.12 10.18 2.75
C TRP A 53 0.88 9.82 1.65
N ARG A 54 1.39 10.82 0.90
CA ARG A 54 2.35 10.60 -0.19
C ARG A 54 3.66 10.01 0.29
N ASN A 55 4.16 10.45 1.45
CA ASN A 55 5.40 9.92 2.01
C ASN A 55 5.20 8.46 2.44
N ALA A 56 4.10 8.15 3.14
CA ALA A 56 3.82 6.80 3.61
C ALA A 56 3.62 5.81 2.46
N ILE A 57 2.85 6.17 1.42
CA ILE A 57 2.61 5.26 0.29
C ILE A 57 3.86 5.03 -0.56
N ARG A 58 4.73 6.04 -0.73
CA ARG A 58 6.02 5.89 -1.41
C ARG A 58 6.99 5.04 -0.60
N ALA A 59 7.05 5.25 0.72
CA ALA A 59 7.87 4.43 1.61
C ALA A 59 7.42 2.97 1.59
N LEU A 60 6.10 2.69 1.60
CA LEU A 60 5.59 1.32 1.47
C LEU A 60 5.97 0.66 0.13
N ASP A 61 6.00 1.42 -0.97
CA ASP A 61 6.45 0.94 -2.28
C ASP A 61 7.97 0.67 -2.29
N GLU A 62 8.76 1.60 -1.76
CA GLU A 62 10.22 1.50 -1.63
C GLU A 62 10.62 0.31 -0.74
N TYR A 63 9.91 0.08 0.36
CA TYR A 63 10.18 -1.02 1.28
C TYR A 63 9.62 -2.36 0.79
N GLY A 64 8.91 -2.37 -0.35
CA GLY A 64 8.43 -3.58 -1.00
C GLY A 64 7.19 -4.20 -0.39
N TYR A 65 6.38 -3.43 0.34
CA TYR A 65 5.08 -3.90 0.87
C TYR A 65 3.96 -3.79 -0.17
N ILE A 66 4.09 -2.86 -1.12
CA ILE A 66 3.15 -2.64 -2.22
C ILE A 66 3.91 -2.33 -3.50
N ARG A 67 3.22 -2.34 -4.65
CA ARG A 67 3.64 -1.61 -5.84
C ARG A 67 2.71 -0.44 -6.09
N TYR A 68 3.25 0.79 -6.05
CA TYR A 68 2.46 2.01 -6.26
C TYR A 68 2.65 2.58 -7.67
N GLN A 69 1.54 2.71 -8.41
CA GLN A 69 1.50 3.34 -9.73
C GLN A 69 0.67 4.63 -9.63
N PRO A 70 1.31 5.80 -9.40
CA PRO A 70 0.60 7.07 -9.32
C PRO A 70 -0.06 7.40 -10.66
N ASN A 71 -1.27 7.94 -10.59
CA ASN A 71 -1.92 8.54 -11.74
C ASN A 71 -2.35 9.96 -11.36
N PHE A 72 -1.88 10.94 -12.13
CA PHE A 72 -2.10 12.37 -11.88
C PHE A 72 -3.31 12.93 -12.65
N ASN A 73 -3.91 12.15 -13.55
CA ASN A 73 -5.13 12.53 -14.24
C ASN A 73 -6.33 12.41 -13.28
N ARG A 74 -7.05 13.52 -13.07
CA ARG A 74 -8.19 13.63 -12.13
C ARG A 74 -9.33 12.65 -12.42
N MET A 75 -9.45 12.19 -13.67
CA MET A 75 -10.50 11.25 -14.10
C MET A 75 -10.16 9.78 -13.79
N SER A 76 -8.93 9.50 -13.35
CA SER A 76 -8.43 8.14 -13.15
C SER A 76 -7.81 7.94 -11.76
N CYS A 77 -7.95 6.74 -11.22
CA CYS A 77 -7.36 6.37 -9.95
C CYS A 77 -5.86 6.04 -10.10
N SER A 78 -5.08 6.30 -9.05
CA SER A 78 -3.78 5.63 -8.91
C SER A 78 -4.01 4.15 -8.69
N LYS A 79 -3.04 3.29 -9.04
CA LYS A 79 -3.15 1.84 -8.83
C LYS A 79 -2.17 1.37 -7.76
N VAL A 80 -2.58 0.37 -7.00
CA VAL A 80 -1.75 -0.31 -6.01
C VAL A 80 -1.89 -1.81 -6.18
N MET A 81 -0.79 -2.55 -6.12
CA MET A 81 -0.75 -4.00 -5.93
C MET A 81 -0.27 -4.28 -4.50
N ILE A 82 -0.97 -5.15 -3.78
CA ILE A 82 -0.48 -5.67 -2.49
C ILE A 82 0.52 -6.78 -2.78
N LEU A 83 1.72 -6.69 -2.18
CA LEU A 83 2.72 -7.74 -2.30
C LEU A 83 2.50 -8.74 -1.15
N ASP A 84 1.90 -9.89 -1.46
CA ASP A 84 1.75 -11.00 -0.53
C ASP A 84 3.06 -11.79 -0.47
N PHE A 85 3.64 -11.88 0.73
CA PHE A 85 4.86 -12.66 0.97
C PHE A 85 4.58 -14.15 1.20
N SER A 86 3.30 -14.55 1.32
CA SER A 86 2.91 -15.96 1.51
C SER A 86 3.09 -16.83 0.26
N SER A 87 3.38 -16.24 -0.90
CA SER A 87 3.41 -16.92 -2.19
C SER A 87 4.54 -16.44 -3.09
N ALA A 88 5.76 -16.32 -2.56
CA ALA A 88 6.94 -16.34 -3.41
C ALA A 88 7.30 -17.82 -3.68
N PRO A 89 7.19 -18.34 -4.93
CA PRO A 89 7.99 -19.49 -5.30
C PRO A 89 9.44 -19.07 -5.11
N SER A 90 10.20 -19.89 -4.40
CA SER A 90 11.65 -19.79 -4.23
C SER A 90 12.35 -19.72 -5.58
N LEU A 91 12.45 -18.55 -6.20
CA LEU A 91 13.23 -18.37 -7.43
C LEU A 91 13.89 -16.99 -7.41
N ARG A 92 15.05 -16.94 -6.76
CA ARG A 92 16.26 -16.28 -7.29
C ARG A 92 17.49 -17.07 -6.84
N ASN A 93 17.67 -18.23 -7.46
CA ASN A 93 18.99 -18.76 -7.79
C ASN A 93 19.16 -18.51 -9.30
N ILE A 94 19.87 -17.45 -9.67
CA ILE A 94 20.77 -17.36 -10.83
C ILE A 94 21.90 -16.43 -10.41
#